data_AF-A0A1F8VUA5-F1
#
_entry.id   AF-A0A1F8VUA5-F1
#
_cell.length_a   1.000
_cell.length_b   1.000
_cell.length_c   1.000
_cell.angle_alpha   90.00
_cell.angle_beta   90.00
_cell.angle_gamma   90.00
#
_symmetry.space_group_name_H-M   'P 1'
#
loop_
_entity.id
_entity.type
_entity.pdbx_description
1 polymer ?
#
loop_
_entity_poly.entity_id
_entity_poly.type
_entity_poly.pdbx_seq_one_letter_code
_entity_poly.pdbx_strand_id
1 'polypeptide(L)' 'MSRQSIWATKVAALIQGGNSQAALAQIKVAPTVKDLQQLRSLLTTKGLLSKNRLVDEATADQIVALSAPRLHRSP' A
#
# COMPACT_ATOMS: atom_id res chain seq x y z
N MET A 1 -10.64 -18.58 6.41
CA MET A 1 -10.17 -17.73 5.28
C MET A 1 -10.06 -16.29 5.75
N SER A 2 -8.86 -15.71 5.74
CA SER A 2 -8.65 -14.29 6.02
C SER A 2 -9.38 -13.45 4.96
N ARG A 3 -10.35 -12.64 5.37
CA ARG A 3 -11.09 -11.74 4.48
C ARG A 3 -10.08 -10.84 3.74
N GLN A 4 -10.16 -10.83 2.41
CA GLN A 4 -9.33 -9.98 1.56
C GLN A 4 -9.62 -8.50 1.89
N SER A 5 -8.57 -7.68 2.03
CA SER A 5 -8.75 -6.25 2.32
C SER A 5 -9.43 -5.55 1.15
N ILE A 6 -10.57 -4.93 1.43
CA ILE A 6 -11.32 -4.12 0.45
C ILE A 6 -10.46 -2.95 -0.03
N TRP A 7 -9.69 -2.34 0.88
CA TRP A 7 -8.77 -1.25 0.56
C TRP A 7 -7.67 -1.73 -0.40
N ALA A 8 -7.02 -2.85 -0.09
CA ALA A 8 -5.92 -3.36 -0.91
C ALA A 8 -6.38 -3.69 -2.33
N THR A 9 -7.56 -4.29 -2.47
CA THR A 9 -8.14 -4.61 -3.78
C THR A 9 -8.46 -3.34 -4.59
N LYS A 10 -8.99 -2.29 -3.95
CA LYS A 10 -9.27 -1.00 -4.62
C LYS A 10 -8.00 -0.32 -5.10
N VAL A 11 -6.96 -0.26 -4.26
CA VAL A 11 -5.69 0.38 -4.64
C VAL A 11 -4.97 -0.43 -5.73
N ALA A 12 -5.02 -1.77 -5.67
CA ALA A 12 -4.48 -2.61 -6.73
C ALA A 12 -5.19 -2.38 -8.08
N ALA A 13 -6.50 -2.10 -8.07
CA ALA A 13 -7.24 -1.75 -9.28
C ALA A 13 -6.82 -0.39 -9.86
N LEU A 14 -6.53 0.62 -9.01
CA LEU A 14 -6.00 1.91 -9.46
C LEU A 14 -4.64 1.76 -10.16
N ILE A 15 -3.75 0.94 -9.60
CA ILE A 15 -2.43 0.65 -10.18
C ILE A 15 -2.58 -0.10 -11.50
N GLN A 16 -3.45 -1.11 -11.54
CA GLN A 16 -3.72 -1.87 -12.77
C GLN A 16 -4.34 -0.98 -13.87
N GLY A 17 -5.16 0.00 -13.49
CA GLY A 17 -5.72 0.99 -14.41
C GLY A 17 -4.75 2.10 -14.83
N GLY A 18 -3.48 2.07 -14.38
CA GLY A 18 -2.46 3.06 -14.72
C GLY A 18 -2.59 4.40 -13.98
N ASN A 19 -3.52 4.52 -13.01
CA ASN A 19 -3.68 5.73 -12.21
C ASN A 19 -2.73 5.71 -10.99
N SER A 20 -1.43 5.80 -11.28
CA SER A 20 -0.37 5.73 -10.28
C SER A 20 -0.44 6.90 -9.28
N GLN A 21 -0.87 8.09 -9.68
CA GLN A 21 -1.01 9.24 -8.78
C GLN A 21 -2.08 9.00 -7.71
N ALA A 22 -3.27 8.51 -8.10
CA ALA A 22 -4.32 8.18 -7.14
C ALA A 22 -3.90 7.02 -6.23
N ALA A 23 -3.22 6.01 -6.78
CA ALA A 23 -2.70 4.89 -6.00
C ALA A 23 -1.70 5.36 -4.93
N LEU A 24 -0.74 6.22 -5.30
CA LEU A 24 0.23 6.80 -4.38
C LEU A 24 -0.44 7.64 -3.28
N ALA A 25 -1.46 8.42 -3.64
CA ALA A 25 -2.24 9.17 -2.65
C ALA A 25 -2.92 8.24 -1.63
N GLN A 26 -3.51 7.12 -2.09
CA GLN A 26 -4.13 6.13 -1.21
C GLN A 26 -3.11 5.42 -0.32
N ILE A 27 -1.93 5.07 -0.85
CA ILE A 27 -0.85 4.43 -0.08
C ILE A 27 -0.44 5.31 1.11
N LYS A 28 -0.31 6.62 0.91
CA LYS A 28 0.05 7.58 1.99
C LYS A 28 -0.97 7.66 3.13
N VAL A 29 -2.22 7.28 2.87
CA VAL A 29 -3.30 7.29 3.87
C VAL A 29 -3.77 5.88 4.22
N ALA A 30 -2.88 4.88 4.05
CA ALA A 30 -3.20 3.49 4.33
C ALA A 30 -3.71 3.29 5.77
N PRO A 31 -4.80 2.54 5.99
CA PRO A 31 -5.39 2.40 7.33
C PRO A 31 -4.50 1.60 8.29
N THR A 32 -3.87 0.54 7.79
CA THR A 32 -3.07 -0.39 8.61
C THR A 32 -1.86 -0.93 7.85
N VAL A 33 -0.85 -1.41 8.61
CA VAL A 33 0.30 -2.15 8.05
C VAL A 33 -0.17 -3.41 7.30
N LYS A 34 -1.20 -4.09 7.81
CA LYS A 34 -1.77 -5.30 7.20
C LYS A 34 -2.34 -5.02 5.82
N ASP A 35 -3.02 -3.89 5.64
CA ASP A 35 -3.56 -3.48 4.35
C ASP A 35 -2.45 -3.27 3.31
N LEU A 36 -1.33 -2.64 3.70
CA LEU A 36 -0.16 -2.47 2.84
C LEU A 36 0.51 -3.79 2.48
N GLN A 37 0.65 -4.71 3.43
CA GLN A 37 1.18 -6.05 3.17
C GLN A 37 0.29 -6.85 2.21
N GLN A 38 -1.03 -6.77 2.37
CA GLN A 38 -1.98 -7.39 1.45
C GLN A 38 -1.93 -6.75 0.07
N LEU A 39 -1.80 -5.42 -0.04
CA LEU A 39 -1.60 -4.74 -1.32
C LEU A 39 -0.33 -5.22 -2.02
N ARG A 40 0.82 -5.23 -1.32
CA ARG A 40 2.09 -5.73 -1.87
C ARG A 40 1.96 -7.17 -2.37
N SER A 41 1.32 -8.04 -1.59
CA SER A 41 1.05 -9.43 -1.99
C SER A 41 0.23 -9.51 -3.29
N LEU A 42 -0.86 -8.74 -3.40
CA LEU A 42 -1.69 -8.69 -4.62
C LEU A 42 -0.91 -8.20 -5.85
N LEU A 43 -0.06 -7.17 -5.67
CA LEU A 43 0.75 -6.62 -6.76
C LEU A 43 1.87 -7.55 -7.19
N THR A 44 2.48 -8.29 -6.25
CA THR A 44 3.48 -9.32 -6.55
C THR A 44 2.86 -10.45 -7.37
N THR A 45 1.69 -10.97 -6.97
CA THR A 45 0.98 -12.02 -7.73
C THR A 45 0.64 -11.58 -9.15
N LYS A 46 0.41 -10.28 -9.38
CA LYS A 46 0.15 -9.71 -10.71
C LYS A 46 1.41 -9.26 -11.46
N GLY A 47 2.60 -9.40 -10.87
CA GLY A 47 3.86 -8.88 -11.43
C GLY A 47 3.86 -7.35 -11.63
N LEU A 48 3.04 -6.62 -10.87
CA LEU A 48 2.91 -5.16 -10.96
C LEU A 48 3.86 -4.44 -10.01
N LEU A 49 4.25 -5.08 -8.89
CA LEU A 49 5.12 -4.43 -7.91
C LEU A 49 6.50 -4.11 -8.50
N SER A 50 7.13 -5.09 -9.17
CA SER A 50 8.43 -4.91 -9.84
C SER A 50 8.41 -3.90 -10.99
N LYS A 51 7.23 -3.66 -11.60
CA LYS A 51 7.06 -2.69 -12.69
C LYS A 51 6.82 -1.26 -12.18
N ASN A 52 6.47 -1.10 -10.91
CA ASN A 52 6.06 0.18 -10.34
C ASN A 52 6.95 0.53 -9.13
N ARG A 53 8.19 0.97 -9.41
CA ARG A 53 9.17 1.32 -8.37
C ARG A 53 8.63 2.29 -7.32
N LEU A 54 7.94 3.34 -7.74
CA LEU A 54 7.35 4.33 -6.84
C LEU A 54 6.31 3.73 -5.89
N VAL A 55 5.56 2.72 -6.34
CA VAL A 55 4.58 2.01 -5.50
C VAL A 55 5.30 1.10 -4.49
N ASP A 56 6.37 0.44 -4.92
CA ASP A 56 7.19 -0.39 -4.05
C ASP A 56 7.81 0.43 -2.91
N GLU A 57 8.48 1.54 -3.25
CA GLU A 57 9.08 2.49 -2.31
C GLU A 57 8.02 3.08 -1.36
N ALA A 58 6.93 3.64 -1.91
CA ALA A 58 5.89 4.26 -1.09
C ALA A 58 5.22 3.28 -0.11
N THR A 59 5.01 2.02 -0.50
CA THR A 59 4.44 1.02 0.41
C THR A 59 5.45 0.57 1.47
N ALA A 60 6.74 0.48 1.15
CA ALA A 60 7.78 0.17 2.13
C ALA A 60 7.90 1.28 3.18
N ASP A 61 7.98 2.54 2.75
CA ASP A 61 8.05 3.71 3.64
C ASP A 61 6.83 3.77 4.56
N GLN A 62 5.64 3.56 4.01
CA GLN A 62 4.42 3.63 4.81
C GLN A 62 4.30 2.49 5.82
N ILE A 63 4.81 1.29 5.51
CA ILE A 63 4.89 0.19 6.47
C ILE A 63 5.76 0.60 7.65
N VAL A 64 6.94 1.19 7.40
CA VAL A 64 7.82 1.68 8.47
C VAL A 64 7.12 2.76 9.31
N ALA A 65 6.51 3.76 8.67
CA ALA A 65 5.84 4.86 9.34
C ALA A 65 4.64 4.42 10.21
N LEU A 66 3.89 3.40 9.78
CA LEU A 66 2.77 2.85 10.56
C LEU A 66 3.22 1.87 11.65
N SER A 67 4.38 1.24 11.49
CA SER A 67 4.96 0.31 12.46
C SER A 67 5.73 1.02 13.58
N ALA A 68 6.20 2.25 13.35
CA ALA A 68 6.88 3.04 14.34
C ALA A 68 5.97 3.33 15.56
N PRO A 69 6.47 3.16 16.80
CA PRO A 69 5.76 3.59 18.01
C PRO A 69 5.33 5.04 17.85
N ARG A 70 4.07 5.38 18.15
CA ARG A 70 3.52 6.75 17.99
C ARG A 70 4.10 7.78 18.98
N LEU A 71 5.31 7.54 19.50
CA LEU A 71 6.02 8.37 20.47
C LEU A 71 6.41 9.76 19.94
N HIS A 72 6.37 9.99 18.63
CA HIS A 72 6.71 11.28 18.00
C HIS A 72 5.54 11.97 17.30
N ARG A 73 4.33 11.89 17.85
CA ARG A 73 3.21 12.76 17.41
C ARG A 73 2.56 13.42 18.62
N SER A 74 3.35 14.19 19.37
CA SER A 74 2.82 15.25 20.21
C SER A 74 2.70 16.50 19.31
N PRO A 75 1.55 17.19 19.30
CA PRO A 75 1.32 18.40 18.51
C PRO A 75 2.22 19.56 18.94
#